data_AF-A0A0N0K3H3-F1
#
_entry.id   AF-A0A0N0K3H3-F1
#
_cell.length_a   1.000
_cell.length_b   1.000
_cell.length_c   1.000
_cell.angle_alpha   90.00
_cell.angle_beta   90.00
_cell.angle_gamma   90.00
#
_symmetry.space_group_name_H-M   'P 1'
#
loop_
_entity.id
_entity.type
_entity.pdbx_description
1 polymer ?
#
loop_
_entity_poly.entity_id
_entity_poly.type
_entity_poly.pdbx_seq_one_letter_code
_entity_poly.pdbx_strand_id
1 'polypeptide(L)'
;MLVAAAASQPVLAQSSNIPGVTEAAPGVQSIDGAKVPSTRLSVSALKAAIEGDRSYSKIKRLFTVAGIASPGPAGTTTYMFKVHDTDTDKDVVAILFVKGGSILNYMIS
;
A
#
# COMPACT_ATOMS: atom_id res chain seq x y z
N MET A 1 8.54 -24.61 -44.66
CA MET A 1 8.84 -23.66 -43.57
C MET A 1 7.62 -23.59 -42.68
N LEU A 2 7.68 -24.15 -41.47
CA LEU A 2 6.60 -24.08 -40.48
C LEU A 2 6.89 -22.88 -39.58
N VAL A 3 6.02 -21.87 -39.58
CA VAL A 3 6.09 -20.74 -38.64
C VAL A 3 5.42 -21.19 -37.35
N ALA A 4 6.22 -21.40 -36.30
CA ALA A 4 5.72 -21.70 -34.97
C ALA A 4 5.09 -20.44 -34.37
N ALA A 5 3.78 -20.49 -34.09
CA ALA A 5 3.07 -19.47 -33.34
C ALA A 5 3.57 -19.50 -31.88
N ALA A 6 4.18 -18.40 -31.42
CA ALA A 6 4.52 -18.22 -30.02
C ALA A 6 3.22 -18.04 -29.22
N ALA A 7 2.80 -19.10 -28.53
CA ALA A 7 1.70 -19.04 -27.58
C ALA A 7 2.04 -18.04 -26.47
N SER A 8 1.26 -16.97 -26.36
CA SER A 8 1.30 -16.06 -25.21
C SER A 8 0.93 -16.85 -23.96
N GLN A 9 1.93 -17.23 -23.15
CA GLN A 9 1.66 -17.89 -21.88
C GLN A 9 0.92 -16.93 -20.96
N PRO A 10 -0.18 -17.35 -20.30
CA PRO A 10 -0.81 -16.53 -19.28
C PRO A 10 0.19 -16.36 -18.13
N VAL A 11 0.56 -15.11 -17.84
CA VAL A 11 1.37 -14.78 -16.67
C VAL A 11 0.54 -15.16 -15.45
N LEU A 12 0.89 -16.27 -14.80
CA LEU A 12 0.25 -16.69 -13.56
C LEU A 12 0.58 -15.66 -12.48
N ALA A 13 -0.46 -15.09 -11.88
CA ALA A 13 -0.29 -14.05 -10.87
C ALA A 13 0.52 -14.60 -9.68
N GLN A 14 1.68 -14.01 -9.40
CA GLN A 14 2.47 -14.43 -8.25
C GLN A 14 1.80 -13.89 -6.98
N SER A 15 1.43 -14.79 -6.08
CA SER A 15 0.86 -14.40 -4.79
C SER A 15 1.96 -13.73 -3.98
N SER A 16 1.78 -12.46 -3.68
CA SER A 16 2.65 -11.78 -2.72
C SER A 16 2.37 -12.35 -1.31
N ASN A 17 3.33 -12.28 -0.40
CA ASN A 17 3.18 -12.78 0.99
C ASN A 17 2.11 -12.04 1.83
N ILE A 18 1.36 -11.11 1.23
CA ILE A 18 0.31 -10.33 1.88
C ILE A 18 -1.05 -10.87 1.42
N PRO A 19 -1.92 -11.34 2.35
CA PRO A 19 -3.26 -11.79 2.01
C PRO A 19 -4.03 -10.75 1.21
N GLY A 20 -4.63 -11.18 0.09
CA GLY A 20 -5.36 -10.30 -0.82
C GLY A 20 -4.51 -9.58 -1.86
N VAL A 21 -3.18 -9.69 -1.85
CA VAL A 21 -2.32 -9.00 -2.82
C VAL A 21 -1.73 -10.01 -3.81
N THR A 22 -2.01 -9.82 -5.10
CA THR A 22 -1.56 -10.65 -6.21
C THR A 22 -0.80 -9.81 -7.23
N GLU A 23 0.26 -10.33 -7.84
CA GLU A 23 0.99 -9.64 -8.90
C GLU A 23 0.49 -10.11 -10.27
N ALA A 24 -0.31 -9.29 -10.97
CA ALA A 24 -0.91 -9.67 -12.25
C ALA A 24 0.07 -9.60 -13.43
N ALA A 25 1.12 -8.78 -13.30
CA ALA A 25 2.23 -8.63 -14.22
C ALA A 25 3.43 -8.05 -13.46
N PRO A 26 4.66 -8.12 -13.98
CA PRO A 26 5.84 -7.56 -13.30
C PRO A 26 5.63 -6.10 -12.86
N GLY A 27 5.64 -5.87 -11.55
CA GLY A 27 5.44 -4.55 -10.95
C GLY A 27 3.98 -4.06 -10.86
N VAL A 28 2.99 -4.88 -11.26
CA VAL A 28 1.56 -4.57 -11.18
C VAL A 28 0.88 -5.44 -10.13
N GLN A 29 0.54 -4.83 -9.00
CA GLN A 29 -0.16 -5.51 -7.91
C GLN A 29 -1.68 -5.25 -7.97
N SER A 30 -2.45 -6.32 -7.89
CA SER A 30 -3.90 -6.31 -7.68
C SER A 30 -4.20 -6.63 -6.23
N ILE A 31 -5.02 -5.79 -5.59
CA ILE A 31 -5.29 -5.82 -4.15
C ILE A 31 -6.79 -6.06 -3.93
N ASP A 32 -7.13 -7.25 -3.42
CA ASP A 32 -8.44 -7.60 -2.88
C ASP A 32 -8.59 -6.96 -1.49
N GLY A 33 -9.19 -5.77 -1.47
CA GLY A 33 -9.37 -4.96 -0.25
C GLY A 33 -10.19 -5.64 0.86
N ALA A 34 -10.94 -6.71 0.57
CA ALA A 34 -11.66 -7.47 1.60
C ALA A 34 -10.71 -8.36 2.43
N LYS A 35 -9.55 -8.73 1.86
CA LYS A 35 -8.57 -9.62 2.49
C LYS A 35 -7.36 -8.89 3.05
N VAL A 36 -7.21 -7.60 2.74
CA VAL A 36 -6.18 -6.75 3.35
C VAL A 36 -6.59 -6.44 4.80
N PRO A 37 -5.75 -6.78 5.79
CA PRO A 37 -5.99 -6.39 7.17
C PRO A 37 -6.10 -4.87 7.31
N SER A 38 -7.05 -4.39 8.11
CA SER A 38 -7.18 -2.96 8.43
C SER A 38 -6.69 -2.64 9.83
N THR A 39 -6.11 -1.45 10.00
CA THR A 39 -5.86 -0.86 11.32
C THR A 39 -7.07 -0.01 11.70
N ARG A 40 -7.59 -0.13 12.93
CA ARG A 40 -8.57 0.83 13.46
C ARG A 40 -7.85 2.07 13.97
N LEU A 41 -8.13 3.21 13.34
CA LEU A 41 -7.47 4.48 13.66
C LEU A 41 -8.35 5.65 13.21
N SER A 42 -8.43 6.71 14.02
CA SER A 42 -9.05 7.97 13.59
C SER A 42 -8.25 8.58 12.46
N VAL A 43 -8.89 8.81 11.31
CA VAL A 43 -8.24 9.48 10.17
C VAL A 43 -7.83 10.90 10.52
N SER A 44 -8.63 11.60 11.32
CA SER A 44 -8.33 12.96 11.77
C SER A 44 -7.07 12.97 12.63
N ALA A 45 -6.94 12.02 13.57
CA ALA A 45 -5.75 11.88 14.39
C ALA A 45 -4.51 11.49 13.57
N LEU A 46 -4.67 10.63 12.56
CA LEU A 46 -3.58 10.26 11.65
C LEU A 46 -3.07 11.47 10.86
N LYS A 47 -3.97 12.29 10.31
CA LYS A 47 -3.60 13.53 9.60
C LYS A 47 -2.83 14.49 10.51
N ALA A 48 -3.36 14.74 11.70
CA ALA A 48 -2.71 15.61 12.68
C ALA A 48 -1.33 15.07 13.09
N ALA A 49 -1.18 13.75 13.25
CA ALA A 49 0.11 13.14 13.56
C ALA A 49 1.13 13.34 12.42
N ILE A 50 0.74 13.12 11.17
CA ILE A 50 1.63 13.31 10.00
C ILE A 50 2.03 14.78 9.85
N GLU A 51 1.10 15.71 10.10
CA GLU A 51 1.36 17.15 10.02
C GLU A 51 2.24 17.66 11.16
N GLY A 52 2.09 17.09 12.36
CA GLY A 52 2.93 17.40 13.51
C GLY A 52 4.34 16.83 13.41
N ASP A 53 4.50 15.61 12.87
CA ASP A 53 5.81 14.98 12.67
C ASP A 53 5.80 14.07 11.44
N ARG A 54 6.53 14.49 10.40
CA ARG A 54 6.64 13.76 9.13
C ARG A 54 7.58 12.55 9.19
N SER A 55 8.04 12.11 10.36
CA SER A 55 8.85 10.90 10.50
C SER A 55 8.03 9.64 10.22
N TYR A 56 8.35 8.93 9.12
CA TYR A 56 7.68 7.69 8.77
C TYR A 56 7.80 6.64 9.90
N SER A 57 8.95 6.53 10.55
CA SER A 57 9.15 5.58 11.64
C SER A 57 8.22 5.80 12.83
N LYS A 58 7.81 7.05 13.10
CA LYS A 58 6.84 7.36 14.15
C LYS A 58 5.41 7.07 13.68
N ILE A 59 5.04 7.55 12.49
CA ILE A 59 3.71 7.36 11.93
C ILE A 59 3.41 5.88 11.70
N LYS A 60 4.39 5.10 11.23
CA LYS A 60 4.27 3.65 11.02
C LYS A 60 3.81 2.91 12.29
N ARG A 61 4.21 3.39 13.48
CA ARG A 61 3.84 2.76 14.76
C ARG A 61 2.36 2.89 15.12
N LEU A 62 1.64 3.81 14.46
CA LEU A 62 0.19 3.94 14.62
C LEU A 62 -0.56 2.81 13.90
N PHE A 63 0.07 2.16 12.93
CA PHE A 63 -0.52 1.02 12.22
C PHE A 63 -0.22 -0.28 12.94
N THR A 64 -1.27 -1.02 13.28
CA THR A 64 -1.16 -2.33 13.94
C THR A 64 -0.85 -3.45 12.96
N VAL A 65 -1.12 -3.21 11.67
CA VAL A 65 -0.86 -4.16 10.58
C VAL A 65 0.15 -3.58 9.60
N ALA A 66 0.96 -4.47 9.02
CA ALA A 66 1.92 -4.09 7.99
C ALA A 66 1.17 -3.65 6.72
N GLY A 67 1.48 -2.45 6.24
CA GLY A 67 1.01 -1.97 4.95
C GLY A 67 1.77 -2.60 3.78
N ILE A 68 1.29 -2.32 2.58
CA ILE A 68 1.91 -2.72 1.32
C ILE A 68 2.97 -1.67 0.99
N ALA A 69 4.21 -2.10 0.77
CA ALA A 69 5.30 -1.23 0.36
C ALA A 69 5.56 -1.40 -1.15
N SER A 70 5.56 -0.28 -1.87
CA SER A 70 5.92 -0.23 -3.29
C SER A 70 7.11 0.71 -3.46
N PRO A 71 8.33 0.17 -3.61
CA PRO A 71 9.51 0.97 -3.92
C PRO A 71 9.32 1.73 -5.24
N GLY A 72 9.67 3.01 -5.25
CA GLY A 72 9.63 3.87 -6.42
C GLY A 72 11.02 4.32 -6.87
N PRO A 73 11.11 5.08 -7.96
CA PRO A 73 12.38 5.63 -8.43
C PRO A 73 12.98 6.62 -7.42
N ALA A 74 14.29 6.84 -7.54
CA ALA A 74 15.04 7.84 -6.76
C ALA A 74 14.92 7.70 -5.23
N GLY A 75 14.82 6.46 -4.73
CA GLY A 75 14.79 6.15 -3.29
C GLY A 75 13.48 6.53 -2.60
N THR A 76 12.40 6.69 -3.37
CA THR A 76 11.05 6.87 -2.82
C THR A 76 10.42 5.52 -2.52
N THR A 77 9.51 5.47 -1.55
CA THR A 77 8.69 4.29 -1.29
C THR A 77 7.28 4.74 -0.96
N THR A 78 6.32 4.18 -1.68
CA THR A 78 4.90 4.38 -1.41
C THR A 78 4.45 3.29 -0.45
N TYR A 79 3.91 3.67 0.69
CA TYR A 79 3.30 2.75 1.64
C TYR A 79 1.80 2.91 1.63
N MET A 80 1.07 1.80 1.51
CA MET A 80 -0.39 1.78 1.46
C MET A 80 -0.92 0.98 2.64
N PHE A 81 -1.86 1.55 3.38
CA PHE A 81 -2.49 0.95 4.54
C PHE A 81 -3.99 1.01 4.39
N LYS A 82 -4.67 -0.10 4.69
CA LYS A 82 -6.11 -0.09 4.90
C LYS A 82 -6.38 0.39 6.32
N VAL A 83 -7.22 1.40 6.47
CA VAL A 83 -7.59 1.98 7.76
C VAL A 83 -9.10 1.88 7.90
N HIS A 84 -9.55 1.36 9.04
CA HIS A 84 -10.93 1.47 9.45
C HIS A 84 -11.06 2.73 10.31
N ASP A 85 -11.66 3.78 9.75
CA ASP A 85 -11.78 5.09 10.36
C ASP A 85 -12.78 5.05 11.52
N THR A 86 -12.30 5.30 12.73
CA THR A 86 -13.15 5.34 13.92
C THR A 86 -14.03 6.58 14.00
N ASP A 87 -13.72 7.64 13.23
CA ASP A 87 -14.50 8.88 13.23
C ASP A 87 -15.77 8.73 12.37
N THR A 88 -15.68 7.99 11.26
CA THR A 88 -16.76 7.85 10.27
C THR A 88 -17.31 6.43 10.11
N ASP A 89 -16.73 5.45 10.81
CA ASP A 89 -17.05 4.02 10.74
C ASP A 89 -16.94 3.45 9.32
N LYS A 90 -15.91 3.88 8.56
CA LYS A 90 -15.68 3.49 7.17
C LYS A 90 -14.26 3.00 6.93
N ASP A 91 -14.13 2.06 6.00
CA ASP A 91 -12.82 1.67 5.49
C ASP A 91 -12.31 2.72 4.50
N VAL A 92 -11.08 3.17 4.71
CA VAL A 92 -10.34 4.12 3.86
C VAL A 92 -8.94 3.56 3.57
N VAL A 93 -8.27 4.12 2.59
CA VAL A 93 -6.88 3.80 2.23
C VAL A 93 -5.99 4.99 2.51
N ALA A 94 -4.99 4.79 3.36
CA ALA A 94 -3.94 5.76 3.62
C ALA A 94 -2.70 5.42 2.77
N ILE A 95 -2.26 6.38 1.96
CA ILE A 95 -1.11 6.27 1.07
C ILE A 95 -0.07 7.29 1.53
N LEU A 96 1.13 6.83 1.87
CA LEU A 96 2.24 7.65 2.33
C LEU A 96 3.38 7.59 1.33
N PHE A 97 3.84 8.76 0.86
CA PHE A 97 5.01 8.87 -0.02
C PHE A 97 6.23 9.21 0.83
N VAL A 98 7.16 8.26 0.97
CA VAL A 98 8.31 8.36 1.89
C VAL A 98 9.62 8.44 1.11
N LYS A 99 10.53 9.32 1.54
CA LYS A 99 11.92 9.38 1.05
C LYS A 99 12.85 9.67 2.22
N GLY A 100 13.92 8.88 2.36
CA GLY A 100 14.90 9.07 3.44
C GLY A 100 14.31 8.98 4.85
N GLY A 101 13.22 8.23 5.05
CA GLY A 101 12.54 8.10 6.34
C GLY A 101 11.54 9.21 6.67
N SER A 102 11.37 10.20 5.79
CA SER A 102 10.41 11.29 5.94
C SER A 102 9.24 11.16 4.96
N ILE A 103 8.03 11.44 5.43
CA ILE A 103 6.82 11.52 4.63
C ILE A 103 6.86 12.84 3.85
N LEU A 104 6.99 12.76 2.53
CA LEU A 104 6.97 13.92 1.65
C LEU A 104 5.55 14.41 1.41
N ASN A 105 4.64 13.47 1.18
CA ASN A 105 3.22 13.71 0.91
C ASN A 105 2.38 12.51 1.37
N TYR A 106 1.08 12.70 1.52
CA TYR A 106 0.15 11.64 1.87
C TYR A 106 -1.21 11.87 1.20
N MET A 107 -1.95 10.78 0.99
CA MET A 107 -3.33 10.79 0.52
C MET A 107 -4.13 9.84 1.39
N ILE A 108 -5.36 10.22 1.76
CA ILE A 108 -6.29 9.35 2.48
C ILE A 108 -7.62 9.45 1.74
N SER A 109 -8.12 8.32 1.24
CA SER A 109 -9.35 8.22 0.43
C SER A 109 -10.27 7.12 0.90
#